data_AF-A0A971R017-F1
#
_entry.id   AF-A0A971R017-F1
#
_cell.length_a   1.000
_cell.length_b   1.000
_cell.length_c   1.000
_cell.angle_alpha   90.00
_cell.angle_beta   90.00
_cell.angle_gamma   90.00
#
_symmetry.space_group_name_H-M   'P 1'
#
loop_
_entity.id
_entity.type
_entity.pdbx_description
1 polymer ?
#
loop_
_entity_poly.entity_id
_entity_poly.type
_entity_poly.pdbx_seq_one_letter_code
_entity_poly.pdbx_strand_id
1 'polypeptide(L)'
;HPDDASVRFSLYYRLFQAYKGLIEYTEYYDSVLAPLGMETYIKTDPETGSILVTVPEGFRFMMGDNSTESFDSRYFGFVPERAIVGSPMLTIWPLEDFGPLKK
;
A
#
# COMPACT_ATOMS: atom_id res chain seq x y z
N HIS A 1 1.74 -8.34 13.40
CA HIS A 1 0.71 -7.31 13.63
C HIS A 1 1.39 -5.94 13.79
N PRO A 2 0.83 -4.80 13.35
CA PRO A 2 1.43 -3.47 13.57
C PRO A 2 1.68 -3.13 15.05
N ASP A 3 0.93 -3.73 15.98
CA ASP A 3 1.18 -3.61 17.43
C ASP A 3 2.21 -4.63 17.98
N ASP A 4 2.75 -5.51 17.13
CA ASP A 4 3.77 -6.49 17.51
C ASP A 4 5.10 -5.78 17.82
N ALA A 5 5.73 -6.15 18.94
CA ALA A 5 6.98 -5.56 19.40
C ALA A 5 8.14 -5.78 18.41
N SER A 6 8.10 -6.86 17.62
CA SER A 6 9.14 -7.22 16.66
C SER A 6 9.28 -6.26 15.47
N VAL A 7 8.21 -5.52 15.13
CA VAL A 7 8.21 -4.55 14.01
C VAL A 7 8.39 -3.10 14.47
N ARG A 8 8.49 -2.82 15.78
CA ARG A 8 8.58 -1.47 16.38
C ARG A 8 9.76 -0.61 15.91
N PHE A 9 10.84 -1.25 15.46
CA PHE A 9 12.04 -0.57 14.97
C PHE A 9 12.04 -0.36 13.45
N SER A 10 11.04 -0.86 12.74
CA SER A 10 10.93 -0.70 11.29
C SER A 10 10.39 0.69 10.91
N LEU A 11 10.78 1.17 9.74
CA LEU A 11 10.18 2.36 9.12
C LEU A 11 8.65 2.22 9.05
N TYR A 12 8.14 0.99 8.89
CA TYR A 12 6.72 0.66 8.91
C TYR A 12 6.03 1.05 10.22
N TYR A 13 6.65 0.79 11.37
CA TYR A 13 6.04 1.15 12.66
C TYR A 13 6.02 2.67 12.86
N ARG A 14 7.07 3.38 12.47
CA ARG A 14 7.11 4.85 12.60
C ARG A 14 6.05 5.52 11.72
N LEU A 15 5.88 5.04 10.50
CA LEU A 15 4.84 5.53 9.59
C LEU A 15 3.45 5.11 10.06
N PHE A 16 3.26 3.85 10.45
CA PHE A 16 2.00 3.37 11.03
C PHE A 16 1.57 4.25 12.21
N GLN A 17 2.49 4.58 13.13
CA GLN A 17 2.20 5.46 14.26
C GLN A 17 1.84 6.90 13.85
N ALA A 18 2.37 7.40 12.73
CA ALA A 18 2.02 8.72 12.21
C ALA A 18 0.62 8.76 11.58
N TYR A 19 0.15 7.64 11.01
CA TYR A 19 -1.18 7.51 10.40
C TYR A 19 -2.21 6.78 11.28
N LYS A 20 -1.81 6.36 12.49
CA LYS A 20 -2.66 5.65 13.45
C LYS A 20 -3.85 6.55 13.84
N GLY A 21 -5.05 6.12 13.45
CA GLY A 21 -6.31 6.85 13.67
C GLY A 21 -6.91 7.52 12.43
N LEU A 22 -6.20 7.56 11.29
CA LEU A 22 -6.75 8.00 10.00
C LEU A 22 -7.35 6.83 9.20
N ILE A 23 -6.89 5.62 9.49
CA ILE A 23 -7.35 4.36 8.88
C ILE A 23 -7.52 3.31 9.98
N GLU A 24 -8.59 2.52 9.90
CA GLU A 24 -8.82 1.32 10.72
C GLU A 24 -7.92 0.17 10.23
N TYR A 25 -6.61 0.40 10.19
CA TYR A 25 -5.64 -0.52 9.59
C TYR A 25 -5.57 -1.85 10.32
N THR A 26 -5.82 -1.88 11.64
CA THR A 26 -5.88 -3.12 12.41
C THR A 26 -7.01 -4.02 11.90
N GLU A 27 -8.22 -3.48 11.81
CA GLU A 27 -9.38 -4.21 11.27
C GLU A 27 -9.15 -4.62 9.82
N TYR A 28 -8.56 -3.73 9.02
CA TYR A 28 -8.16 -4.04 7.65
C TYR A 28 -7.17 -5.21 7.57
N TYR A 29 -6.11 -5.18 8.38
CA TYR A 29 -5.10 -6.23 8.41
C TYR A 29 -5.74 -7.57 8.79
N ASP A 30 -6.52 -7.60 9.87
CA ASP A 30 -7.12 -8.83 10.38
C ASP A 30 -8.16 -9.42 9.41
N SER A 31 -8.97 -8.57 8.77
CA SER A 31 -10.04 -9.03 7.87
C SER A 31 -9.57 -9.33 6.45
N VAL A 32 -8.53 -8.66 5.96
CA VAL A 32 -8.10 -8.72 4.56
C VAL A 32 -6.74 -9.38 4.41
N LEU A 33 -5.72 -8.95 5.16
CA LEU A 33 -4.33 -9.33 4.89
C LEU A 33 -3.89 -10.59 5.62
N ALA A 34 -4.27 -10.75 6.88
CA ALA A 34 -3.90 -11.91 7.68
C ALA A 34 -4.37 -13.24 7.03
N PRO A 35 -5.59 -13.34 6.47
CA PRO A 35 -6.04 -14.57 5.80
C PRO A 35 -5.31 -14.87 4.49
N LEU A 36 -4.64 -13.89 3.86
CA LEU A 36 -3.95 -14.10 2.58
C LEU A 36 -2.65 -14.89 2.73
N GLY A 37 -2.01 -14.88 3.89
CA GLY A 37 -0.66 -15.46 4.06
C GLY A 37 0.38 -14.71 3.20
N MET A 38 0.68 -13.46 3.58
CA MET A 38 1.51 -12.54 2.79
C MET A 38 2.90 -13.09 2.44
N GLU A 39 3.46 -13.98 3.26
CA GLU A 39 4.74 -14.67 3.02
C GLU A 39 4.76 -15.49 1.73
N THR A 40 3.60 -15.89 1.22
CA THR A 40 3.48 -16.58 -0.07
C THR A 40 3.72 -15.64 -1.24
N TYR A 41 3.37 -14.37 -1.05
CA TYR A 41 3.32 -13.33 -2.09
C TYR A 41 4.51 -12.38 -2.04
N ILE A 42 5.17 -12.25 -0.90
CA ILE A 42 6.31 -11.36 -0.68
C ILE A 42 7.52 -12.22 -0.32
N LYS A 43 8.53 -12.21 -1.20
CA LYS A 43 9.76 -12.98 -1.03
C LYS A 43 10.96 -12.05 -1.11
N THR A 44 11.95 -12.27 -0.26
CA THR A 44 13.23 -11.58 -0.37
C THR A 44 14.20 -12.46 -1.13
N ASP A 45 14.77 -11.93 -2.20
CA ASP A 45 15.91 -12.56 -2.88
C ASP A 45 17.12 -12.51 -1.94
N PRO A 46 17.65 -13.67 -1.50
CA PRO A 46 18.75 -13.73 -0.55
C PRO A 46 20.09 -13.22 -1.12
N GLU A 47 20.25 -13.18 -2.44
CA GLU A 47 21.51 -12.77 -3.08
C GLU A 47 21.55 -11.25 -3.29
N THR A 48 20.45 -10.68 -3.78
CA THR A 48 20.38 -9.25 -4.10
C THR A 48 19.78 -8.41 -2.98
N GLY A 49 19.10 -9.04 -2.01
CA GLY A 49 18.28 -8.36 -1.01
C GLY A 49 17.01 -7.72 -1.58
N SER A 50 16.72 -7.95 -2.87
CA SER A 50 15.54 -7.39 -3.53
C SER A 50 14.25 -8.03 -3.00
N ILE A 51 13.17 -7.27 -2.97
CA ILE A 51 11.86 -7.77 -2.58
C ILE A 51 11.06 -8.09 -3.85
N LEU A 52 10.70 -9.36 -4.01
CA LEU A 52 9.82 -9.86 -5.06
C LEU A 52 8.39 -9.91 -4.52
N VAL A 53 7.47 -9.25 -5.22
CA VAL A 53 6.05 -9.20 -4.86
C VAL A 53 5.23 -9.79 -6.00
N THR A 54 4.47 -10.84 -5.70
CA THR A 54 3.42 -11.39 -6.58
C THR A 54 2.07 -10.94 -6.06
N VAL A 55 1.27 -10.26 -6.89
CA VAL A 55 -0.04 -9.74 -6.43
C VAL A 55 -1.09 -10.86 -6.48
N PRO A 56 -1.83 -11.12 -5.38
CA PRO A 56 -2.91 -12.11 -5.38
C PRO A 56 -4.06 -11.71 -6.32
N GLU A 57 -4.81 -12.70 -6.78
CA GLU A 57 -6.01 -12.48 -7.60
C GLU A 57 -7.06 -11.67 -6.82
N GLY A 58 -7.70 -10.69 -7.48
CA GLY A 58 -8.68 -9.81 -6.86
C GLY A 58 -8.08 -8.65 -6.05
N PHE A 59 -6.76 -8.45 -6.14
CA PHE A 59 -6.04 -7.37 -5.47
C PHE A 59 -5.21 -6.52 -6.43
N ARG A 60 -4.77 -5.36 -5.94
CA ARG A 60 -3.81 -4.47 -6.57
C ARG A 60 -2.69 -4.13 -5.60
N PHE A 61 -1.50 -3.91 -6.16
CA PHE A 61 -0.39 -3.29 -5.46
C PHE A 61 -0.24 -1.87 -5.99
N MET A 62 -0.51 -0.88 -5.13
CA MET A 62 -0.51 0.53 -5.51
C MET A 62 0.75 1.21 -5.01
N MET A 63 1.35 2.03 -5.86
CA MET A 63 2.51 2.86 -5.52
C MET A 63 2.21 4.30 -5.88
N GLY A 64 2.59 5.22 -5.01
CA GLY A 64 2.52 6.64 -5.34
C GLY A 64 3.73 7.10 -6.15
N ASP A 65 3.49 8.05 -7.05
CA ASP A 65 4.52 8.65 -7.91
C ASP A 65 5.62 9.36 -7.09
N ASN A 66 5.26 9.96 -5.94
CA ASN A 66 6.22 10.46 -4.97
C ASN A 66 6.69 9.34 -4.03
N SER A 67 7.43 8.38 -4.59
CA SER A 67 7.72 7.11 -3.94
C SER A 67 8.48 7.21 -2.60
N THR A 68 9.22 8.29 -2.33
CA THR A 68 9.90 8.45 -1.03
C THR A 68 8.96 8.84 0.10
N GLU A 69 7.86 9.54 -0.23
CA GLU A 69 6.92 10.11 0.75
C GLU A 69 5.51 9.52 0.63
N SER A 70 5.34 8.45 -0.15
CA SER A 70 4.05 7.82 -0.34
C SER A 70 3.83 6.72 0.68
N PHE A 71 2.81 6.87 1.51
CA PHE A 71 2.26 5.77 2.30
C PHE A 71 1.33 4.93 1.39
N ASP A 72 1.89 3.89 0.78
CA ASP A 72 1.23 3.04 -0.21
C ASP A 72 1.34 1.53 0.09
N SER A 73 1.08 0.65 -0.89
CA SER A 73 1.06 -0.80 -0.69
C SER A 73 2.38 -1.38 -0.21
N ARG A 74 3.50 -0.66 -0.35
CA ARG A 74 4.76 -1.07 0.28
C ARG A 74 4.63 -1.14 1.80
N TYR A 75 3.80 -0.28 2.39
CA TYR A 75 3.61 -0.15 3.83
C TYR A 75 2.37 -0.86 4.35
N PHE A 76 1.23 -0.69 3.67
CA PHE A 76 -0.05 -1.24 4.14
C PHE A 76 -0.50 -2.51 3.40
N GLY A 77 0.26 -2.99 2.42
CA GLY A 77 -0.04 -4.22 1.69
C GLY A 77 -1.01 -4.06 0.51
N PHE A 78 -1.53 -5.21 0.05
CA PHE A 78 -2.39 -5.30 -1.14
C PHE A 78 -3.75 -4.65 -0.92
N VAL A 79 -4.35 -4.05 -1.96
CA VAL A 79 -5.68 -3.42 -1.92
C VAL A 79 -6.70 -4.29 -2.68
N PRO A 80 -7.84 -4.68 -2.08
CA PRO A 80 -8.89 -5.40 -2.80
C PRO A 80 -9.43 -4.59 -3.97
N GLU A 81 -9.64 -5.21 -5.13
CA GLU A 81 -10.21 -4.54 -6.30
C GLU A 81 -11.58 -3.91 -6.01
N ARG A 82 -12.39 -4.56 -5.17
CA ARG A 82 -13.70 -4.05 -4.73
C ARG A 82 -13.65 -2.73 -3.96
N ALA A 83 -12.49 -2.35 -3.42
CA ALA A 83 -12.30 -1.09 -2.71
C ALA A 83 -11.94 0.08 -3.65
N ILE A 84 -11.72 -0.20 -4.94
CA ILE A 84 -11.37 0.79 -5.95
C ILE A 84 -12.66 1.42 -6.48
N VAL A 85 -12.86 2.70 -6.16
CA VAL A 85 -14.06 3.45 -6.59
C VAL A 85 -14.00 3.83 -8.08
N GLY A 86 -12.81 4.12 -8.61
CA GLY A 86 -12.63 4.50 -10.01
C GLY A 86 -11.20 4.91 -10.35
N SER A 87 -10.99 5.39 -11.57
CA SER A 87 -9.70 5.88 -12.07
C SER A 87 -9.75 7.39 -12.32
N PRO A 88 -8.64 8.14 -12.14
CA PRO A 88 -8.59 9.56 -12.45
C PRO A 88 -8.81 9.79 -13.95
N MET A 89 -9.72 10.70 -14.30
CA MET A 89 -10.04 11.01 -15.71
C MET A 89 -9.83 12.49 -16.07
N LEU A 90 -9.75 13.38 -15.09
CA LEU A 90 -9.73 14.83 -15.28
C LEU A 90 -8.72 15.49 -14.32
N THR A 91 -7.89 16.37 -14.85
CA THR A 91 -7.09 17.32 -14.04
C THR A 91 -7.93 18.58 -13.84
N ILE A 92 -8.18 18.96 -12.59
CA ILE A 92 -8.99 20.15 -12.25
C ILE A 92 -8.10 21.37 -11.98
N TRP A 93 -6.89 21.16 -11.48
CA TRP A 93 -5.94 22.21 -11.10
C TRP A 93 -4.50 21.81 -11.44
N PRO A 94 -3.61 22.76 -11.81
CA PRO A 94 -3.88 24.18 -12.07
C PRO A 94 -4.85 24.41 -13.24
N LEU A 95 -5.55 25.57 -13.28
CA LEU A 95 -6.55 25.84 -14.32
C LEU A 95 -5.96 25.78 -15.74
N GLU A 96 -4.67 26.07 -15.88
CA GLU A 96 -3.90 25.95 -17.14
C GLU A 96 -3.82 24.50 -17.65
N ASP A 97 -3.89 23.53 -16.73
CA ASP A 97 -3.88 22.10 -17.00
C ASP A 97 -5.28 21.48 -16.94
N PHE A 98 -6.35 22.30 -16.84
CA PHE A 98 -7.71 21.78 -16.81
C PHE A 98 -8.02 21.00 -18.09
N GLY A 99 -8.40 19.73 -17.92
CA GLY A 99 -8.76 18.88 -19.05
C GLY A 99 -8.59 17.39 -18.78
N PRO A 100 -8.83 16.54 -19.79
CA PRO A 100 -8.65 15.11 -19.67
C PRO A 100 -7.23 14.79 -19.20
N LEU A 101 -7.11 13.78 -18.33
CA LEU A 101 -5.80 13.31 -17.91
C LEU A 101 -5.00 12.89 -19.15
N LYS A 102 -3.84 13.52 -19.36
CA LYS A 102 -2.94 13.20 -20.48
C LYS A 102 -2.38 11.79 -20.22
N LYS A 103 -2.60 10.88 -21.16
CA LYS A 103 -2.03 9.53 -21.12
C LYS A 103 -0.57 9.53 -21.54
#